data_AF-A0A7K2ISR6-F1
#
_entry.id   AF-A0A7K2ISR6-F1
#
_cell.length_a   1.000
_cell.length_b   1.000
_cell.length_c   1.000
_cell.angle_alpha   90.00
_cell.angle_beta   90.00
_cell.angle_gamma   90.00
#
_symmetry.space_group_name_H-M   'P 1'
#
loop_
_entity.id
_entity.type
_entity.pdbx_description
1 polymer ?
#
loop_
_entity_poly.entity_id
_entity_poly.type
_entity_poly.pdbx_seq_one_letter_code
_entity_poly.pdbx_strand_id
1 'polypeptide(L)' 'MRISVFGATGMAGTAIVEEALDRGHTVTGVSRITSGDLAIAVVDEIEIPGGERHITVVRTG' A
#
# COMPACT_ATOMS: atom_id res chain seq x y z
N MET A 1 -3.54 -6.86 12.03
CA MET A 1 -3.39 -7.53 10.70
C MET A 1 -2.20 -6.91 9.99
N ARG A 2 -1.61 -7.58 9.00
CA ARG A 2 -0.53 -6.97 8.22
C ARG A 2 -1.13 -6.28 6.98
N ILE A 3 -0.65 -5.07 6.68
CA ILE A 3 -1.17 -4.17 5.65
C ILE A 3 0.01 -3.58 4.88
N SER A 4 -0.02 -3.65 3.54
CA SER A 4 0.94 -2.91 2.71
C SER A 4 0.31 -1.63 2.17
N VAL A 5 1.04 -0.51 2.27
CA VAL A 5 0.61 0.81 1.79
C VAL A 5 1.58 1.30 0.72
N PHE A 6 1.12 1.40 -0.52
CA PHE A 6 1.87 2.02 -1.61
C PHE A 6 1.62 3.54 -1.64
N GLY A 7 2.69 4.32 -1.74
CA GLY A 7 2.64 5.78 -1.57
C GLY A 7 2.65 6.25 -0.12
N ALA A 8 3.17 5.43 0.82
CA ALA A 8 3.14 5.67 2.27
C ALA A 8 3.66 7.04 2.74
N THR A 9 4.61 7.66 2.03
CA THR A 9 5.15 8.99 2.38
C THR A 9 4.39 10.18 1.76
N GLY A 10 3.36 9.93 0.95
CA GLY A 10 2.50 10.99 0.40
C GLY A 10 1.39 11.36 1.38
N MET A 11 0.75 12.53 1.21
CA MET A 11 -0.25 13.04 2.17
C MET A 11 -1.33 12.02 2.56
N ALA A 12 -1.91 11.32 1.58
CA ALA A 12 -2.93 10.31 1.85
C ALA A 12 -2.35 9.01 2.42
N GLY A 13 -1.17 8.60 1.95
CA GLY A 13 -0.48 7.41 2.45
C GLY A 13 -0.09 7.54 3.92
N THR A 14 0.38 8.71 4.34
CA THR A 14 0.74 8.98 5.73
C THR A 14 -0.47 8.88 6.65
N ALA A 15 -1.60 9.50 6.30
CA ALA A 15 -2.84 9.39 7.07
C ALA A 15 -3.34 7.94 7.21
N ILE A 16 -3.17 7.13 6.15
CA ILE A 16 -3.54 5.70 6.19
C ILE A 16 -2.60 4.89 7.07
N VAL A 17 -1.29 5.14 6.98
CA VAL A 17 -0.29 4.47 7.81
C VAL A 17 -0.57 4.76 9.28
N GLU A 18 -0.78 6.03 9.65
CA GLU A 18 -1.10 6.45 11.02
C GLU A 18 -2.36 5.75 11.53
N GLU A 19 -3.46 5.81 10.79
CA GLU A 19 -4.72 5.16 11.19
C GLU A 19 -4.57 3.63 11.32
N ALA A 20 -3.83 2.98 10.42
CA ALA A 20 -3.61 1.55 10.47
C ALA A 20 -2.78 1.14 11.70
N LEU A 21 -1.75 1.92 12.03
CA LEU A 21 -0.95 1.72 13.23
C LEU A 21 -1.78 1.92 14.50
N ASP A 22 -2.61 2.98 14.55
CA ASP A 22 -3.51 3.26 15.68
C ASP A 22 -4.51 2.13 15.93
N ARG A 23 -4.93 1.42 14.88
CA ARG A 23 -5.78 0.21 14.98
C ARG A 23 -5.02 -1.06 15.34
N GLY A 24 -3.73 -0.97 15.66
CA GLY A 24 -2.87 -2.12 16.00
C GLY A 24 -2.56 -3.02 14.81
N HIS A 25 -2.51 -2.46 13.60
CA HIS A 25 -2.07 -3.20 12.41
C HIS A 25 -0.56 -3.08 12.21
N THR A 26 0.05 -4.12 11.65
CA THR A 26 1.44 -4.10 11.19
C THR A 26 1.45 -3.52 9.78
N VAL A 27 2.24 -2.49 9.52
CA VAL A 27 2.21 -1.78 8.25
C VAL A 27 3.57 -1.88 7.53
N THR A 28 3.52 -2.28 6.26
CA THR A 28 4.65 -2.20 5.33
C THR A 28 4.43 -1.02 4.39
N GLY A 29 5.18 0.06 4.56
CA GLY A 29 5.10 1.24 3.70
C GLY A 29 6.05 1.14 2.51
N VAL A 30 5.54 1.33 1.30
CA VAL A 30 6.31 1.42 0.05
C VAL A 30 6.11 2.80 -0.56
N SER A 31 7.16 3.45 -1.04
CA SER A 31 7.08 4.81 -1.58
C SER A 31 8.09 5.01 -2.70
N ARG A 32 7.87 6.05 -3.53
CA ARG A 32 8.64 6.32 -4.76
C ARG A 32 8.56 5.15 -5.75
N ILE A 33 7.34 4.79 -6.11
CA ILE A 33 7.05 3.80 -7.14
C ILE A 33 6.45 4.51 -8.35
N THR A 34 6.73 3.98 -9.53
CA THR A 34 6.06 4.40 -10.77
C THR A 34 4.71 3.70 -10.90
N SER A 35 3.88 4.17 -11.84
CA SER A 35 2.65 3.46 -12.22
C SER A 35 2.95 2.05 -12.78
N GLY A 36 4.09 1.86 -13.44
CA GLY A 36 4.52 0.55 -13.94
C GLY A 36 4.83 -0.43 -12.80
N ASP A 37 5.55 0.04 -11.77
CA ASP A 37 5.86 -0.79 -10.59
C ASP A 37 4.57 -1.23 -9.87
N LEU A 38 3.60 -0.32 -9.76
CA LEU A 38 2.29 -0.65 -9.18
C LEU A 38 1.52 -1.66 -10.04
N ALA A 39 1.52 -1.48 -11.37
CA ALA A 39 0.84 -2.41 -12.27
C ALA A 39 1.40 -3.83 -12.16
N ILE A 40 2.73 -3.97 -12.08
CA ILE A 40 3.38 -5.26 -11.87
C ILE A 40 2.94 -5.89 -10.54
N ALA A 41 2.97 -5.12 -9.45
CA ALA A 41 2.56 -5.62 -8.14
C ALA A 41 1.08 -6.07 -8.09
N VAL A 42 0.20 -5.36 -8.81
CA VAL A 42 -1.23 -5.74 -8.90
C VAL A 42 -1.40 -7.02 -9.71
N VAL A 43 -0.68 -7.17 -10.83
CA VAL A 43 -0.76 -8.38 -11.66
C VAL A 43 -0.24 -9.59 -10.87
N ASP A 44 0.91 -9.44 -10.19
CA ASP A 44 1.50 -10.51 -9.36
C ASP A 44 0.53 -10.99 -8.27
N GLU A 45 -0.15 -10.08 -7.58
CA GLU A 45 -1.14 -10.43 -6.54
C GLU A 45 -2.39 -11.12 -7.12
N ILE A 46 -2.79 -10.83 -8.36
CA ILE A 46 -3.91 -11.51 -9.02
C ILE A 46 -3.52 -12.93 -9.44
N GLU A 47 -2.30 -13.10 -9.96
CA GLU A 47 -1.78 -14.40 -10.41
C GLU A 47 -1.41 -15.31 -9.22
N ILE A 48 -0.82 -14.73 -8.18
CA ILE A 48 -0.34 -15.43 -6.98
C ILE A 48 -0.78 -14.65 -5.73
N PRO A 49 -2.00 -14.88 -5.23
CA PRO A 49 -2.52 -14.13 -4.10
C PRO A 49 -1.69 -14.34 -2.82
N GLY A 50 -1.26 -13.25 -2.22
CA GLY A 50 -0.68 -13.23 -0.89
C GLY A 50 -1.74 -13.39 0.20
N GLY A 51 -1.30 -13.74 1.41
CA GLY A 51 -2.18 -13.74 2.61
C GLY A 51 -2.41 -12.35 3.20
N GLU A 52 -1.92 -11.32 2.52
CA GLU A 52 -1.79 -9.95 3.01
C GLU A 52 -2.84 -9.04 2.39
N ARG A 53 -3.39 -8.13 3.19
CA ARG A 53 -4.37 -7.16 2.67
C ARG A 53 -3.65 -5.91 2.21
N HIS A 54 -3.76 -5.60 0.93
CA HIS A 54 -3.10 -4.45 0.31
C HIS A 54 -4.08 -3.29 0.15
N ILE A 55 -3.64 -2.07 0.50
CA ILE A 55 -4.39 -0.83 0.27
C ILE A 55 -3.52 0.10 -0.56
N THR A 56 -4.04 0.53 -1.71
CA THR A 56 -3.35 1.44 -2.62
C THR A 56 -4.08 2.77 -2.65
N VAL A 57 -3.35 3.87 -2.41
CA VAL A 57 -3.88 5.22 -2.61
C VAL A 57 -3.06 5.96 -3.64
N VAL A 58 -3.69 6.18 -4.78
CA VAL A 58 -3.15 7.01 -5.87
C VAL A 58 -3.86 8.35 -5.81
N ARG A 59 -3.12 9.43 -5.59
CA ARG A 59 -3.63 10.78 -5.83
C ARG A 59 -3.42 11.09 -7.31
N THR A 60 -4.51 11.24 -8.06
CA THR A 60 -4.48 11.90 -9.36
C THR A 60 -4.25 13.39 -9.12
N GLY A 61 -3.21 13.94 -9.74
CA GLY A 61 -3.05 15.38 -9.95
C GLY A 61 -3.63 15.76 -11.29
#